data_AF-A0A967AKL5-F1
#
_entry.id   AF-A0A967AKL5-F1
#
_cell.length_a   1.000
_cell.length_b   1.000
_cell.length_c   1.000
_cell.angle_alpha   90.00
_cell.angle_beta   90.00
_cell.angle_gamma   90.00
#
_symmetry.space_group_name_H-M   'P 1'
#
loop_
_entity.id
_entity.type
_entity.pdbx_description
1 polymer ?
#
loop_
_entity_poly.entity_id
_entity_poly.type
_entity_poly.pdbx_seq_one_letter_code
_entity_poly.pdbx_strand_id
1 'polypeptide(L)'
;MQSRVSLVAIALIIVATAGCADPPTEQIQEAEKALKDARESGASTYSPDEYAKLEGTLDTIRKEVSEQDGKFALFRDYGKAQQLSVSAKADSERIKVATAQKKEEGRAAAMQAQQVAEEAVRAAQELAAKAPVGKDRAAVEAIKNDIEGLKSLLKQVQDSIDKEDYPAAQTQAKAINEMSQGVQNELQQALAKVGRGKSARSSRH
;
A
#
# COMPACT_ATOMS: atom_id res chain seq x y z
N MET A 1 -29.12 80.16 37.06
CA MET A 1 -27.85 79.67 37.64
C MET A 1 -27.58 78.31 37.01
N GLN A 2 -26.58 78.25 36.12
CA GLN A 2 -25.35 77.43 36.27
C GLN A 2 -25.61 75.94 35.93
N SER A 3 -24.93 75.26 35.00
CA SER A 3 -23.69 75.47 34.25
C SER A 3 -23.73 74.51 33.04
N ARG A 4 -23.44 74.93 31.81
CA ARG A 4 -22.11 74.84 31.14
C ARG A 4 -21.36 73.51 31.34
N VAL A 5 -21.49 72.60 30.36
CA VAL A 5 -20.47 71.67 29.83
C VAL A 5 -20.95 71.39 28.38
N SER A 6 -20.47 71.97 27.28
CA SER A 6 -19.13 72.12 26.70
C SER A 6 -18.46 70.80 26.30
N LEU A 7 -18.16 70.68 25.00
CA LEU A 7 -17.17 69.80 24.35
C LEU A 7 -17.59 68.32 24.21
N VAL A 8 -17.20 67.52 23.21
CA VAL A 8 -16.42 67.64 21.97
C VAL A 8 -16.56 66.27 21.28
N ALA A 9 -16.68 66.30 19.95
CA ALA A 9 -16.13 65.37 18.97
C ALA A 9 -16.06 63.82 19.23
N ILE A 10 -16.45 63.11 18.15
CA ILE A 10 -15.86 61.85 17.67
C ILE A 10 -16.12 60.61 18.53
N ALA A 11 -17.08 59.80 18.07
CA ALA A 11 -16.98 58.35 18.11
C ALA A 11 -17.88 57.75 17.03
N LEU A 12 -17.45 57.83 15.77
CA LEU A 12 -17.91 56.93 14.72
C LEU A 12 -17.36 55.54 15.07
N ILE A 13 -18.07 54.83 15.96
CA ILE A 13 -17.81 53.43 16.25
C ILE A 13 -18.34 52.65 15.05
N ILE A 14 -17.47 52.43 14.08
CA ILE A 14 -17.64 51.37 13.10
C ILE A 14 -17.50 50.07 13.88
N VAL A 15 -18.62 49.47 14.27
CA VAL A 15 -18.65 48.08 14.70
C VAL A 15 -18.39 47.24 13.45
N ALA A 16 -17.11 47.02 13.16
CA ALA A 16 -16.68 45.95 12.29
C ALA A 16 -16.99 44.64 13.03
N THR A 17 -18.17 44.08 12.79
CA THR A 17 -18.40 42.65 13.04
C THR A 17 -17.41 41.91 12.16
N ALA A 18 -16.30 41.50 12.78
CA ALA A 18 -15.22 40.76 12.18
C ALA A 18 -15.78 39.56 11.40
N GLY A 19 -15.75 39.63 10.07
CA GLY A 19 -15.53 38.43 9.29
C GLY A 19 -14.17 37.90 9.71
N CYS A 20 -14.08 36.61 10.05
CA CYS A 20 -12.85 35.97 10.50
C CYS A 20 -11.71 36.20 9.48
N ALA A 21 -10.94 37.27 9.65
CA ALA A 21 -9.74 37.57 8.87
C ALA A 21 -8.52 36.82 9.42
N ASP A 22 -8.77 35.79 10.23
CA ASP A 22 -7.77 34.92 10.81
C ASP A 22 -7.64 33.65 9.95
N PRO A 23 -6.41 33.13 9.77
CA PRO A 23 -6.18 31.91 9.02
C PRO A 23 -6.87 30.70 9.69
N PRO A 24 -7.38 29.73 8.91
CA PRO A 24 -8.16 28.56 9.38
C PRO A 24 -7.24 27.50 10.00
N THR A 25 -6.49 27.91 11.02
CA THR A 25 -5.40 27.16 11.63
C THR A 25 -5.87 25.84 12.20
N GLU A 26 -7.05 25.83 12.84
CA GLU A 26 -7.65 24.62 13.39
C GLU A 26 -7.95 23.61 12.27
N GLN A 27 -8.61 24.03 11.19
CA GLN A 27 -8.98 23.13 10.09
C GLN A 27 -7.72 22.60 9.36
N ILE A 28 -6.68 23.41 9.23
CA ILE A 28 -5.39 22.98 8.65
C ILE A 28 -4.75 21.91 9.54
N GLN A 29 -4.66 22.14 10.85
CA GLN A 29 -4.08 21.17 11.79
C GLN A 29 -4.88 19.87 11.82
N GLU A 30 -6.20 19.94 11.77
CA GLU A 30 -7.06 18.76 11.68
C GLU A 30 -6.82 17.97 10.39
N ALA A 31 -6.70 18.65 9.25
CA ALA A 31 -6.41 18.01 7.97
C ALA A 31 -5.01 17.37 7.95
N GLU A 32 -3.99 18.05 8.48
CA GLU A 32 -2.64 17.51 8.61
C GLU A 32 -2.59 16.29 9.53
N LYS A 33 -3.31 16.34 10.66
CA LYS A 33 -3.45 15.20 11.56
C LYS A 33 -4.16 14.04 10.88
N ALA A 34 -5.26 14.29 10.18
CA ALA A 34 -6.00 13.24 9.48
C ALA A 34 -5.15 12.58 8.39
N LEU A 35 -4.32 13.35 7.66
CA LEU A 35 -3.37 12.80 6.70
C LEU A 35 -2.30 11.94 7.38
N LYS A 36 -1.77 12.38 8.52
CA LYS A 36 -0.81 11.60 9.32
C LYS A 36 -1.43 10.29 9.79
N ASP A 37 -2.66 10.32 10.29
CA ASP A 37 -3.40 9.12 10.71
C ASP A 37 -3.64 8.17 9.51
N ALA A 38 -3.92 8.71 8.33
CA ALA A 38 -4.04 7.92 7.10
C ALA A 38 -2.69 7.27 6.73
N ARG A 39 -1.58 8.01 6.81
CA ARG A 39 -0.23 7.47 6.59
C ARG A 39 0.09 6.34 7.57
N GLU A 40 -0.17 6.53 8.86
CA GLU A 40 0.04 5.53 9.91
C GLU A 40 -0.82 4.27 9.71
N SER A 41 -1.99 4.41 9.07
CA SER A 41 -2.81 3.26 8.66
C SER A 41 -2.27 2.50 7.43
N GLY A 42 -1.19 2.99 6.81
CA GLY A 42 -0.58 2.38 5.62
C GLY A 42 -1.03 2.98 4.29
N ALA A 43 -1.69 4.15 4.28
CA ALA A 43 -2.23 4.75 3.06
C ALA A 43 -1.13 5.04 2.01
N SER A 44 0.10 5.34 2.42
CA SER A 44 1.21 5.53 1.48
C SER A 44 1.57 4.27 0.68
N THR A 45 1.25 3.08 1.21
CA THR A 45 1.55 1.80 0.58
C THR A 45 0.36 1.29 -0.23
N TYR A 46 -0.85 1.36 0.36
CA TYR A 46 -2.05 0.76 -0.23
C TYR A 46 -2.87 1.77 -1.07
N SER A 47 -2.64 3.07 -0.92
CA SER A 47 -3.36 4.14 -1.60
C SER A 47 -2.42 5.29 -2.02
N PRO A 48 -1.27 5.01 -2.68
CA PRO A 48 -0.20 5.98 -2.90
C PRO A 48 -0.65 7.21 -3.71
N ASP A 49 -1.44 7.03 -4.78
CA ASP A 49 -1.90 8.13 -5.63
C ASP A 49 -2.84 9.08 -4.88
N GLU A 50 -3.76 8.52 -4.09
CA GLU A 50 -4.74 9.26 -3.32
C GLU A 50 -4.06 10.01 -2.17
N TYR A 51 -3.08 9.37 -1.53
CA TYR A 51 -2.25 9.96 -0.49
C TYR A 51 -1.39 11.12 -1.03
N ALA A 52 -0.72 10.94 -2.18
CA ALA A 52 0.08 11.99 -2.81
C ALA A 52 -0.78 13.20 -3.25
N LYS A 53 -2.01 12.96 -3.71
CA LYS A 53 -2.98 14.03 -4.04
C LYS A 53 -3.33 14.88 -2.81
N LEU A 54 -3.49 14.24 -1.65
CA LEU A 54 -3.74 14.96 -0.40
C LEU A 54 -2.55 15.79 0.07
N GLU A 55 -1.33 15.25 -0.05
CA GLU A 55 -0.11 16.02 0.23
C GLU A 55 -0.05 17.28 -0.64
N GLY A 56 -0.32 17.16 -1.94
CA GLY A 56 -0.42 18.31 -2.83
C GLY A 56 -1.56 19.28 -2.47
N THR A 57 -2.66 18.77 -1.91
CA THR A 57 -3.77 19.62 -1.44
C THR A 57 -3.37 20.42 -0.20
N LEU A 58 -2.68 19.82 0.76
CA LEU A 58 -2.16 20.53 1.94
C LEU A 58 -1.13 21.61 1.56
N ASP A 59 -0.26 21.33 0.59
CA ASP A 59 0.67 22.34 0.08
C ASP A 59 -0.08 23.49 -0.63
N THR A 60 -1.17 23.18 -1.33
CA THR A 60 -2.04 24.21 -1.93
C THR A 60 -2.72 25.07 -0.87
N ILE A 61 -3.19 24.46 0.23
CA ILE A 61 -3.75 25.18 1.38
C ILE A 61 -2.71 26.12 2.00
N ARG A 62 -1.49 25.64 2.23
CA ARG A 62 -0.39 26.45 2.81
C ARG A 62 -0.02 27.63 1.91
N LYS A 63 0.02 27.42 0.59
CA LYS A 63 0.25 28.50 -0.39
C LYS A 63 -0.87 29.54 -0.36
N GLU A 64 -2.13 29.10 -0.36
CA GLU A 64 -3.28 30.01 -0.27
C GLU A 64 -3.22 30.85 1.01
N VAL A 65 -2.95 30.23 2.17
CA VAL A 65 -2.78 30.97 3.43
C VAL A 65 -1.67 32.01 3.31
N SER A 66 -0.49 31.63 2.79
CA SER A 66 0.62 32.57 2.63
C SER A 66 0.30 33.71 1.66
N GLU A 67 -0.43 33.44 0.56
CA GLU A 67 -0.87 34.46 -0.38
C GLU A 67 -1.87 35.44 0.26
N GLN A 68 -2.77 34.94 1.10
CA GLN A 68 -3.71 35.78 1.84
C GLN A 68 -3.02 36.59 2.94
N ASP A 69 -2.05 36.00 3.65
CA ASP A 69 -1.24 36.70 4.66
C ASP A 69 -0.47 37.88 4.06
N GLY A 70 -0.02 37.75 2.81
CA GLY A 70 0.64 38.82 2.05
C GLY A 70 -0.26 39.99 1.65
N LYS A 71 -1.60 39.83 1.73
CA LYS A 71 -2.56 40.91 1.43
C LYS A 71 -2.79 41.79 2.66
N PHE A 72 -3.19 43.04 2.40
CA PHE A 72 -3.70 43.93 3.44
C PHE A 72 -4.91 43.29 4.13
N ALA A 73 -5.00 43.43 5.46
CA ALA A 73 -5.99 42.73 6.30
C ALA A 73 -7.44 42.87 5.81
N LEU A 74 -7.81 44.01 5.21
CA LEU A 74 -9.16 44.27 4.68
C LEU A 74 -9.48 43.52 3.37
N PHE A 75 -8.48 42.94 2.71
CA PHE A 75 -8.61 42.22 1.43
C PHE A 75 -8.29 40.72 1.55
N ARG A 76 -8.09 40.20 2.77
CA ARG A 76 -7.84 38.79 3.01
C ARG A 76 -9.13 38.00 2.94
N ASP A 77 -9.07 36.84 2.30
CA ASP A 77 -10.16 35.86 2.26
C ASP A 77 -9.59 34.45 2.39
N TYR A 78 -9.77 33.85 3.57
CA TYR A 78 -9.33 32.48 3.83
C TYR A 78 -10.41 31.43 3.55
N GLY A 79 -11.58 31.79 3.00
CA GLY A 79 -12.68 30.86 2.74
C GLY A 79 -12.26 29.69 1.85
N LYS A 80 -11.40 29.94 0.85
CA LYS A 80 -10.83 28.88 0.02
C LYS A 80 -9.91 27.94 0.82
N ALA A 81 -9.02 28.48 1.65
CA ALA A 81 -8.15 27.68 2.50
C ALA A 81 -8.98 26.83 3.47
N GLN A 82 -10.01 27.41 4.10
CA GLN A 82 -10.91 26.71 5.02
C GLN A 82 -11.66 25.58 4.32
N GLN A 83 -12.23 25.83 3.15
CA GLN A 83 -12.95 24.82 2.38
C GLN A 83 -12.03 23.67 1.96
N LEU A 84 -10.82 23.99 1.49
CA LEU A 84 -9.82 22.99 1.12
C LEU A 84 -9.39 22.17 2.34
N SER A 85 -9.19 22.79 3.51
CA SER A 85 -8.85 22.07 4.75
C SER A 85 -9.94 21.09 5.19
N VAL A 86 -11.21 21.51 5.15
CA VAL A 86 -12.35 20.62 5.47
C VAL A 86 -12.41 19.44 4.48
N SER A 87 -12.22 19.70 3.18
CA SER A 87 -12.16 18.65 2.17
C SER A 87 -10.99 17.69 2.41
N ALA A 88 -9.80 18.22 2.67
CA ALA A 88 -8.60 17.43 2.91
C ALA A 88 -8.74 16.52 4.13
N LYS A 89 -9.38 16.99 5.22
CA LYS A 89 -9.71 16.18 6.38
C LYS A 89 -10.65 15.02 6.00
N ALA A 90 -11.77 15.32 5.35
CA ALA A 90 -12.76 14.29 4.95
C ALA A 90 -12.17 13.27 3.97
N ASP A 91 -11.35 13.73 3.01
CA ASP A 91 -10.66 12.87 2.06
C ASP A 91 -9.60 12.00 2.76
N SER A 92 -8.88 12.52 3.75
CA SER A 92 -7.94 11.75 4.57
C SER A 92 -8.65 10.63 5.34
N GLU A 93 -9.78 10.93 5.97
CA GLU A 93 -10.61 9.94 6.67
C GLU A 93 -11.13 8.86 5.72
N ARG A 94 -11.57 9.26 4.51
CA ARG A 94 -12.01 8.31 3.48
C ARG A 94 -10.87 7.39 3.04
N ILE A 95 -9.68 7.93 2.81
CA ILE A 95 -8.51 7.14 2.42
C ILE A 95 -8.11 6.19 3.54
N LYS A 96 -8.19 6.58 4.81
CA LYS A 96 -7.93 5.70 5.94
C LYS A 96 -8.87 4.48 5.94
N VAL A 97 -10.17 4.70 5.70
CA VAL A 97 -11.15 3.61 5.58
C VAL A 97 -10.87 2.73 4.37
N ALA A 98 -10.61 3.33 3.20
CA ALA A 98 -10.28 2.60 1.98
C ALA A 98 -8.99 1.79 2.13
N THR A 99 -8.00 2.32 2.85
CA THR A 99 -6.74 1.65 3.15
C THR A 99 -6.97 0.42 4.02
N ALA A 100 -7.82 0.51 5.04
CA ALA A 100 -8.17 -0.66 5.86
C ALA A 100 -8.85 -1.76 5.03
N GLN A 101 -9.74 -1.39 4.10
CA GLN A 101 -10.38 -2.34 3.18
C GLN A 101 -9.36 -2.99 2.24
N LYS A 102 -8.52 -2.19 1.56
CA LYS A 102 -7.45 -2.69 0.68
C LYS A 102 -6.46 -3.58 1.44
N LYS A 103 -6.20 -3.29 2.72
CA LYS A 103 -5.33 -4.10 3.57
C LYS A 103 -5.95 -5.47 3.84
N GLU A 104 -7.25 -5.55 4.14
CA GLU A 104 -7.94 -6.82 4.34
C GLU A 104 -8.03 -7.63 3.03
N GLU A 105 -8.32 -6.97 1.90
CA GLU A 105 -8.30 -7.59 0.57
C GLU A 105 -6.89 -8.10 0.24
N GLY A 106 -5.86 -7.30 0.52
CA GLY A 106 -4.45 -7.67 0.35
C GLY A 106 -4.08 -8.87 1.21
N ARG A 107 -4.54 -8.91 2.46
CA ARG A 107 -4.34 -10.06 3.37
C ARG A 107 -4.96 -11.32 2.80
N ALA A 108 -6.22 -11.26 2.38
CA ALA A 108 -6.91 -12.39 1.76
C ALA A 108 -6.18 -12.88 0.50
N ALA A 109 -5.76 -11.96 -0.37
CA ALA A 109 -5.03 -12.27 -1.59
C ALA A 109 -3.62 -12.84 -1.31
N ALA A 110 -2.93 -12.36 -0.27
CA ALA A 110 -1.64 -12.90 0.16
C ALA A 110 -1.77 -14.32 0.72
N MET A 111 -2.77 -14.59 1.56
CA MET A 111 -3.04 -15.95 2.06
C MET A 111 -3.40 -16.92 0.92
N GLN A 112 -4.21 -16.47 -0.03
CA GLN A 112 -4.53 -17.26 -1.22
C GLN A 112 -3.27 -17.55 -2.05
N ALA A 113 -2.44 -16.54 -2.29
CA ALA A 113 -1.20 -16.70 -3.04
C ALA A 113 -0.22 -17.66 -2.33
N GLN A 114 -0.09 -17.55 -1.01
CA GLN A 114 0.69 -18.48 -0.18
C GLN A 114 0.19 -19.91 -0.36
N GLN A 115 -1.12 -20.15 -0.23
CA GLN A 115 -1.68 -21.50 -0.39
C GLN A 115 -1.38 -22.07 -1.78
N VAL A 116 -1.54 -21.27 -2.84
CA VAL A 116 -1.21 -21.70 -4.22
C VAL A 116 0.28 -22.06 -4.33
N ALA A 117 1.17 -21.27 -3.73
CA ALA A 117 2.60 -21.54 -3.72
C ALA A 117 2.95 -22.82 -2.94
N GLU A 118 2.33 -23.05 -1.78
CA GLU A 118 2.49 -24.28 -0.99
C GLU A 118 2.04 -25.53 -1.75
N GLU A 119 0.89 -25.46 -2.42
CA GLU A 119 0.37 -26.53 -3.27
C GLU A 119 1.32 -26.82 -4.46
N ALA A 120 1.86 -25.78 -5.09
CA ALA A 120 2.80 -25.93 -6.20
C ALA A 120 4.13 -26.56 -5.76
N VAL A 121 4.68 -26.17 -4.61
CA VAL A 121 5.90 -26.78 -4.03
C VAL A 121 5.63 -28.24 -3.65
N ARG A 122 4.48 -28.54 -3.06
CA ARG A 122 4.09 -29.91 -2.72
C ARG A 122 3.96 -30.78 -3.97
N ALA A 123 3.33 -30.29 -5.04
CA ALA A 123 3.22 -31.00 -6.30
C ALA A 123 4.60 -31.29 -6.93
N ALA A 124 5.52 -30.32 -6.88
CA ALA A 124 6.91 -30.51 -7.30
C ALA A 124 7.62 -31.59 -6.48
N GLN A 125 7.44 -31.60 -5.16
CA GLN A 125 7.98 -32.61 -4.26
C GLN A 125 7.43 -34.02 -4.57
N GLU A 126 6.14 -34.15 -4.84
CA GLU A 126 5.52 -35.44 -5.19
C GLU A 126 6.00 -35.97 -6.54
N LEU A 127 6.26 -35.10 -7.52
CA LEU A 127 6.87 -35.48 -8.80
C LEU A 127 8.34 -35.88 -8.63
N ALA A 128 9.10 -35.16 -7.80
CA ALA A 128 10.51 -35.48 -7.53
C ALA A 128 10.64 -36.85 -6.84
N ALA A 129 9.69 -37.22 -5.98
CA ALA A 129 9.65 -38.55 -5.35
C ALA A 129 9.39 -39.69 -6.36
N LYS A 130 8.69 -39.40 -7.46
CA LYS A 130 8.42 -40.37 -8.55
C LYS A 130 9.56 -40.43 -9.57
N ALA A 131 10.51 -39.51 -9.51
CA ALA A 131 11.61 -39.42 -10.47
C ALA A 131 12.60 -40.61 -10.31
N PRO A 132 12.89 -41.35 -11.39
CA PRO A 132 13.80 -42.50 -11.34
C PRO A 132 15.24 -42.03 -11.14
N VAL A 133 15.86 -42.45 -10.04
CA VAL A 133 17.22 -42.09 -9.61
C VAL A 133 18.35 -42.79 -10.37
N GLY A 134 18.12 -43.21 -11.62
CA GLY A 134 19.07 -43.95 -12.45
C GLY A 134 20.19 -43.04 -13.00
N LYS A 135 20.27 -42.92 -14.32
CA LYS A 135 21.31 -42.09 -14.97
C LYS A 135 21.15 -40.59 -14.67
N ASP A 136 19.97 -40.18 -14.24
CA ASP A 136 19.60 -38.78 -13.97
C ASP A 136 19.69 -38.43 -12.46
N ARG A 137 20.35 -39.26 -11.65
CA ARG A 137 20.47 -39.05 -10.19
C ARG A 137 20.93 -37.63 -9.81
N ALA A 138 21.94 -37.10 -10.51
CA ALA A 138 22.45 -35.76 -10.24
C ALA A 138 21.40 -34.66 -10.48
N ALA A 139 20.59 -34.79 -11.54
CA ALA A 139 19.52 -33.85 -11.84
C ALA A 139 18.39 -33.92 -10.81
N VAL A 140 18.02 -35.14 -10.38
CA VAL A 140 16.99 -35.33 -9.34
C VAL A 140 17.44 -34.77 -7.99
N GLU A 141 18.71 -34.92 -7.61
CA GLU A 141 19.23 -34.34 -6.37
C GLU A 141 19.32 -32.81 -6.44
N ALA A 142 19.68 -32.23 -7.59
CA ALA A 142 19.63 -30.77 -7.78
C ALA A 142 18.20 -30.24 -7.59
N ILE A 143 17.20 -30.88 -8.21
CA ILE A 143 15.79 -30.52 -8.08
C ILE A 143 15.29 -30.61 -6.63
N LYS A 144 15.74 -31.62 -5.87
CA LYS A 144 15.40 -31.71 -4.44
C LYS A 144 15.97 -30.52 -3.66
N ASN A 145 17.21 -30.10 -3.94
CA ASN A 145 17.79 -28.91 -3.31
C ASN A 145 17.01 -27.64 -3.69
N ASP A 146 16.56 -27.53 -4.94
CA ASP A 146 15.73 -26.41 -5.39
C ASP A 146 14.39 -26.39 -4.63
N ILE A 147 13.74 -27.54 -4.44
CA ILE A 147 12.50 -27.67 -3.65
C ILE A 147 12.72 -27.25 -2.18
N GLU A 148 13.85 -27.61 -1.56
CA GLU A 148 14.19 -27.12 -0.22
C GLU A 148 14.42 -25.60 -0.20
N GLY A 149 15.02 -25.04 -1.26
CA GLY A 149 15.09 -23.60 -1.48
C GLY A 149 13.71 -22.94 -1.55
N LEU A 150 12.77 -23.53 -2.29
CA LEU A 150 11.39 -23.05 -2.40
C LEU A 150 10.64 -23.09 -1.06
N LYS A 151 10.87 -24.12 -0.22
CA LYS A 151 10.32 -24.17 1.14
C LYS A 151 10.87 -23.05 2.03
N SER A 152 12.16 -22.73 1.89
CA SER A 152 12.75 -21.58 2.59
C SER A 152 12.11 -20.26 2.15
N LEU A 153 11.82 -20.11 0.85
CA LEU A 153 11.11 -18.94 0.33
C LEU A 153 9.66 -18.87 0.80
N LEU A 154 8.97 -20.00 0.98
CA LEU A 154 7.63 -20.02 1.58
C LEU A 154 7.62 -19.46 3.01
N LYS A 155 8.69 -19.70 3.78
CA LYS A 155 8.85 -19.04 5.08
C LYS A 155 8.97 -17.52 4.94
N GLN A 156 9.65 -17.02 3.90
CA GLN A 156 9.73 -15.58 3.66
C GLN A 156 8.37 -14.96 3.32
N VAL A 157 7.52 -15.69 2.57
CA VAL A 157 6.13 -15.29 2.33
C VAL A 157 5.38 -15.13 3.65
N GLN A 158 5.48 -16.11 4.55
CA GLN A 158 4.86 -16.03 5.87
C GLN A 158 5.42 -14.84 6.68
N ASP A 159 6.74 -14.64 6.69
CA ASP A 159 7.37 -13.51 7.37
C ASP A 159 6.87 -12.15 6.82
N SER A 160 6.58 -12.05 5.52
CA SER A 160 5.97 -10.86 4.90
C SER A 160 4.50 -10.68 5.28
N ILE A 161 3.72 -11.76 5.38
CA ILE A 161 2.33 -11.72 5.86
C ILE A 161 2.27 -11.29 7.33
N ASP A 162 3.16 -11.80 8.16
CA ASP A 162 3.25 -11.46 9.60
C ASP A 162 3.65 -9.99 9.81
N LYS A 163 4.42 -9.42 8.88
CA LYS A 163 4.77 -7.99 8.84
C LYS A 163 3.70 -7.12 8.17
N GLU A 164 2.59 -7.72 7.75
CA GLU A 164 1.51 -7.06 7.00
C GLU A 164 1.98 -6.41 5.68
N ASP A 165 3.08 -6.89 5.12
CA ASP A 165 3.59 -6.54 3.80
C ASP A 165 3.00 -7.52 2.77
N TYR A 166 1.69 -7.40 2.58
CA TYR A 166 0.93 -8.26 1.67
C TYR A 166 1.38 -8.15 0.21
N PRO A 167 1.73 -6.96 -0.33
CA PRO A 167 2.27 -6.87 -1.69
C PRO A 167 3.57 -7.65 -1.88
N ALA A 168 4.49 -7.60 -0.91
CA ALA A 168 5.71 -8.41 -0.95
C ALA A 168 5.39 -9.91 -0.86
N ALA A 169 4.50 -10.31 0.05
CA ALA A 169 4.07 -11.70 0.19
C ALA A 169 3.46 -12.26 -1.10
N GLN A 170 2.57 -11.51 -1.76
CA GLN A 170 1.98 -11.90 -3.03
C GLN A 170 3.03 -12.05 -4.13
N THR A 171 3.99 -11.12 -4.21
CA THR A 171 5.07 -11.16 -5.20
C THR A 171 5.97 -12.38 -5.00
N GLN A 172 6.37 -12.63 -3.76
CA GLN A 172 7.19 -13.80 -3.39
C GLN A 172 6.44 -15.11 -3.66
N ALA A 173 5.17 -15.21 -3.23
CA ALA A 173 4.36 -16.40 -3.45
C ALA A 173 4.16 -16.70 -4.95
N LYS A 174 3.91 -15.66 -5.76
CA LYS A 174 3.81 -15.80 -7.22
C LYS A 174 5.12 -16.32 -7.82
N ALA A 175 6.26 -15.77 -7.41
CA ALA A 175 7.57 -16.25 -7.86
C ALA A 175 7.82 -17.71 -7.48
N ILE A 176 7.44 -18.12 -6.26
CA ILE A 176 7.55 -19.52 -5.81
C ILE A 176 6.69 -20.43 -6.67
N ASN A 177 5.45 -20.03 -6.98
CA ASN A 177 4.58 -20.79 -7.86
C ASN A 177 5.19 -20.95 -9.27
N GLU A 178 5.71 -19.88 -9.86
CA GLU A 178 6.37 -19.92 -11.18
C GLU A 178 7.60 -20.83 -11.17
N MET A 179 8.47 -20.71 -10.16
CA MET A 179 9.63 -21.60 -10.00
C MET A 179 9.22 -23.05 -9.79
N SER A 180 8.19 -23.30 -8.99
CA SER A 180 7.65 -24.65 -8.76
C SER A 180 7.13 -25.26 -10.06
N GLN A 181 6.41 -24.49 -10.89
CA GLN A 181 5.95 -24.94 -12.20
C GLN A 181 7.11 -25.24 -13.14
N GLY A 182 8.18 -24.42 -13.13
CA GLY A 182 9.42 -24.71 -13.85
C GLY A 182 10.02 -26.06 -13.46
N VAL A 183 10.20 -26.30 -12.15
CA VAL A 183 10.69 -27.56 -11.60
C VAL A 183 9.79 -28.75 -11.99
N GLN A 184 8.46 -28.60 -11.90
CA GLN A 184 7.52 -29.63 -12.30
C GLN A 184 7.66 -29.98 -13.79
N ASN A 185 7.83 -28.99 -14.66
CA ASN A 185 8.02 -29.19 -16.10
C ASN A 185 9.32 -29.95 -16.39
N GLU A 186 10.42 -29.59 -15.74
CA GLU A 186 11.70 -30.29 -15.88
C GLU A 186 11.61 -31.75 -15.42
N LEU A 187 10.95 -32.00 -14.30
CA LEU A 187 10.68 -33.35 -13.78
C LEU A 187 9.85 -34.18 -14.76
N GLN A 188 8.79 -33.62 -15.32
CA GLN A 188 7.96 -34.31 -16.31
C GLN A 188 8.75 -34.64 -17.58
N GLN A 189 9.60 -33.73 -18.06
CA GLN A 189 10.47 -33.99 -19.21
C GLN A 189 11.51 -35.08 -18.92
N ALA A 190 12.10 -35.09 -17.73
CA ALA A 190 13.02 -36.14 -17.29
C ALA A 190 12.32 -37.50 -17.21
N LEU A 191 11.13 -37.55 -16.61
CA LEU A 191 10.30 -38.75 -16.52
C LEU A 191 9.93 -39.31 -17.91
N ALA A 192 9.54 -38.45 -18.86
CA ALA A 192 9.18 -38.86 -20.22
C ALA A 192 10.36 -39.48 -20.98
N LYS A 193 11.58 -38.97 -20.79
CA LYS A 193 12.81 -39.53 -21.40
C LYS A 193 13.09 -40.95 -20.91
N VAL A 194 12.84 -41.23 -19.63
CA VAL A 194 13.03 -42.58 -19.05
C VAL A 194 11.94 -43.55 -19.52
N GLY A 195 10.68 -43.11 -19.66
CA GLY A 195 9.59 -43.92 -20.19
C GLY A 195 9.83 -44.41 -21.63
N ARG A 196 10.38 -43.56 -22.50
CA ARG A 196 10.76 -43.94 -23.89
C ARG A 196 11.94 -44.92 -23.94
N GLY A 197 12.93 -44.77 -23.06
CA GLY A 197 14.08 -45.69 -22.99
C GLY A 197 13.70 -47.12 -22.58
N LYS A 198 12.68 -47.28 -21.73
CA LYS A 198 12.18 -48.60 -21.30
C LYS A 198 11.42 -49.33 -22.42
N SER A 199 10.63 -48.61 -23.22
CA SER A 199 9.93 -49.16 -24.40
C SER A 199 10.89 -49.61 -25.51
N ALA A 200 11.97 -48.85 -25.75
CA ALA A 200 12.95 -49.20 -26.79
C ALA A 200 13.80 -50.43 -26.44
N ARG A 201 13.98 -50.73 -25.15
CA ARG A 201 14.75 -51.89 -24.68
C ARG A 201 13.94 -53.20 -24.68
N SER A 202 12.61 -53.11 -24.60
CA SER A 202 11.71 -54.28 -24.62
C SER A 202 11.41 -54.84 -26.02
N SER A 203 11.79 -54.14 -27.10
CA SER A 203 11.59 -54.60 -28.49
C SER A 203 12.82 -55.27 -29.11
N ARG A 204 13.90 -55.44 -28.33
CA ARG A 204 15.11 -56.17 -28.70
C ARG A 204 15.17 -57.50 -27.93
N HIS A 205 14.23 -58.40 -28.20
CA HIS A 205 14.31 -59.82 -27.86
C HIS A 205 13.62 -60.62 -28.95
#